data_AF-A0A679HYI6-F1
#
_entry.id   AF-A0A679HYI6-F1
#
_cell.length_a   1.000
_cell.length_b   1.000
_cell.length_c   1.000
_cell.angle_alpha   90.00
_cell.angle_beta   90.00
_cell.angle_gamma   90.00
#
_symmetry.space_group_name_H-M   'P 1'
#
loop_
_entity.id
_entity.type
_entity.pdbx_description
1 polymer ?
#
loop_
_entity_poly.entity_id
_entity_poly.type
_entity_poly.pdbx_seq_one_letter_code
_entity_poly.pdbx_strand_id
1 'polypeptide(L)'
;MDNEPMAAPTLSKIQLRASEAACEVSFHYVIDPPHCQVRLYRTPMDMDPLVVNGPAGWGTIVLDEPRTLYFDFVKNEGSFSLYTDGWREPSATDPLILLP
;
A
#
# COMPACT_ATOMS: atom_id res chain seq x y z
N MET A 1 33.79 -11.17 -7.95
CA MET A 1 32.40 -10.80 -8.32
C MET A 1 31.56 -11.12 -7.11
N ASP A 2 31.62 -10.20 -6.16
CA ASP A 2 30.84 -10.22 -4.94
C ASP A 2 29.37 -10.06 -5.34
N ASN A 3 28.61 -11.16 -5.29
CA ASN A 3 27.16 -11.06 -5.19
C ASN A 3 26.89 -10.64 -3.75
N GLU A 4 26.92 -9.33 -3.49
CA GLU A 4 26.25 -8.81 -2.30
C GLU A 4 24.81 -9.37 -2.34
N PRO A 5 24.33 -10.03 -1.28
CA PRO A 5 22.91 -10.27 -1.18
C PRO A 5 22.29 -8.88 -1.12
N MET A 6 21.69 -8.43 -2.22
CA MET A 6 20.79 -7.29 -2.20
C MET A 6 19.81 -7.56 -1.06
N ALA A 7 20.02 -6.88 0.07
CA ALA A 7 19.12 -7.00 1.20
C ALA A 7 17.75 -6.66 0.63
N ALA A 8 16.82 -7.63 0.67
CA ALA A 8 15.47 -7.37 0.23
C ALA A 8 15.02 -6.09 0.94
N PRO A 9 14.46 -5.09 0.22
CA PRO A 9 13.96 -3.89 0.87
C PRO A 9 13.07 -4.35 2.02
N THR A 10 13.42 -3.95 3.24
CA THR A 10 12.71 -4.41 4.43
C THR A 10 11.40 -3.66 4.49
N LEU A 11 10.42 -4.17 3.74
CA LEU A 11 9.10 -3.58 3.65
C LEU A 11 8.44 -3.62 5.04
N SER A 12 8.01 -2.45 5.49
CA SER A 12 7.24 -2.31 6.72
C SER A 12 5.77 -2.65 6.44
N LYS A 13 5.12 -3.41 7.32
CA LYS A 13 3.73 -3.82 7.17
C LYS A 13 2.77 -2.87 7.89
N ILE A 14 1.68 -2.51 7.24
CA ILE A 14 0.57 -1.72 7.78
C ILE A 14 -0.67 -2.60 7.82
N GLN A 15 -1.28 -2.68 9.00
CA GLN A 15 -2.59 -3.28 9.17
C GLN A 15 -3.67 -2.20 9.03
N LEU A 16 -4.49 -2.30 7.99
CA LEU A 16 -5.57 -1.37 7.70
C LEU A 16 -6.78 -1.62 8.60
N ARG A 17 -7.51 -0.55 8.92
CA ARG A 17 -8.83 -0.63 9.57
C ARG A 17 -9.92 -0.81 8.51
N ALA A 18 -10.00 -2.01 7.94
CA ALA A 18 -11.01 -2.39 6.96
C ALA A 18 -11.59 -3.79 7.27
N SER A 19 -12.61 -4.22 6.52
CA SER A 19 -13.15 -5.59 6.57
C SER A 19 -12.16 -6.61 6.01
N GLU A 20 -12.30 -7.88 6.39
CA GLU A 20 -11.54 -9.00 5.79
C GLU A 20 -11.87 -9.22 4.31
N ALA A 21 -13.05 -8.78 3.89
CA ALA A 21 -13.48 -8.84 2.49
C ALA A 21 -13.19 -7.54 1.73
N ALA A 22 -12.51 -6.55 2.33
CA ALA A 22 -12.22 -5.30 1.65
C ALA A 22 -11.32 -5.54 0.43
N CYS A 23 -11.79 -5.15 -0.76
CA CYS A 23 -11.01 -5.20 -2.00
C CYS A 23 -10.47 -3.83 -2.40
N GLU A 24 -11.03 -2.74 -1.89
CA GLU A 24 -10.56 -1.39 -2.16
C GLU A 24 -10.66 -0.54 -0.90
N VAL A 25 -9.63 0.25 -0.63
CA VAL A 25 -9.54 1.11 0.56
C VAL A 25 -9.26 2.54 0.16
N SER A 26 -10.07 3.46 0.67
CA SER A 26 -9.81 4.89 0.64
C SER A 26 -9.13 5.31 1.93
N PHE A 27 -8.08 6.13 1.82
CA PHE A 27 -7.24 6.51 2.93
C PHE A 27 -6.70 7.93 2.80
N HIS A 28 -6.31 8.51 3.93
CA HIS A 28 -5.40 9.63 3.99
C HIS A 28 -4.09 9.21 4.65
N TYR A 29 -3.02 9.88 4.28
CA TYR A 29 -1.68 9.61 4.79
C TYR A 29 -1.01 10.88 5.28
N VAL A 30 -0.05 10.70 6.18
CA VAL A 30 0.85 11.74 6.68
C VAL A 30 2.28 11.21 6.64
N ILE A 31 3.19 12.02 6.10
CA ILE A 31 4.61 11.75 5.98
C ILE A 31 5.37 12.85 6.73
N ASP A 32 6.28 12.43 7.61
CA ASP A 32 7.20 13.34 8.31
C ASP A 32 8.63 12.78 8.25
N PRO A 33 9.64 13.52 7.74
CA PRO A 33 9.56 14.91 7.27
C PRO A 33 8.91 15.06 5.87
N PRO A 34 8.43 16.26 5.49
CA PRO A 34 7.62 16.50 4.28
C PRO A 34 8.25 16.13 2.93
N HIS A 35 9.56 15.92 2.91
CA HIS A 35 10.36 15.66 1.71
C HIS A 35 10.67 14.17 1.52
N CYS A 36 10.13 13.30 2.37
CA CYS A 36 10.17 11.86 2.18
C CYS A 36 9.21 11.42 1.07
N GLN A 37 9.57 10.33 0.40
CA GLN A 37 8.74 9.65 -0.58
C GLN A 37 8.52 8.22 -0.10
N VAL A 38 7.26 7.78 -0.11
CA VAL A 38 6.87 6.45 0.36
C VAL A 38 6.23 5.69 -0.80
N ARG A 39 6.59 4.42 -0.96
CA ARG A 39 5.87 3.49 -1.84
C ARG A 39 4.96 2.62 -1.00
N LEU A 40 3.76 2.39 -1.50
CA LEU A 40 2.77 1.49 -0.94
C LEU A 40 2.63 0.29 -1.87
N TYR A 41 2.79 -0.89 -1.32
CA TYR A 41 2.71 -2.15 -2.03
C TYR A 41 1.50 -2.92 -1.53
N ARG A 42 0.77 -3.52 -2.46
CA ARG A 42 -0.38 -4.40 -2.17
C ARG A 42 0.05 -5.76 -1.64
N THR A 43 1.24 -6.19 -2.04
CA THR A 43 1.92 -7.41 -1.58
C THR A 43 3.43 -7.14 -1.45
N PRO A 44 4.23 -8.00 -0.81
CA PRO A 44 5.67 -7.82 -0.74
C PRO A 44 6.40 -7.85 -2.10
N MET A 45 5.74 -8.35 -3.16
CA MET A 45 6.30 -8.48 -4.51
C MET A 45 5.54 -7.61 -5.53
N ASP A 46 4.78 -6.62 -5.08
CA ASP A 46 4.03 -5.73 -5.96
C ASP A 46 4.96 -5.04 -6.97
N MET A 47 4.73 -5.30 -8.25
CA MET A 47 5.53 -4.77 -9.36
C MET A 47 5.17 -3.33 -9.72
N ASP A 48 4.01 -2.84 -9.25
CA ASP A 48 3.51 -1.50 -9.53
C ASP A 48 3.03 -0.81 -8.24
N PRO A 49 3.96 -0.50 -7.31
CA PRO A 49 3.60 0.12 -6.05
C PRO A 49 3.11 1.56 -6.24
N LEU A 50 2.10 1.94 -5.46
CA LEU A 50 1.58 3.30 -5.43
C LEU A 50 2.60 4.22 -4.73
N VAL A 51 3.08 5.25 -5.43
CA VAL A 51 3.99 6.24 -4.85
C VAL A 51 3.20 7.41 -4.27
N VAL A 52 3.36 7.67 -2.97
CA VAL A 52 2.80 8.83 -2.28
C VAL A 52 3.89 9.83 -1.92
N ASN A 53 3.57 11.12 -2.06
CA ASN A 53 4.53 12.21 -1.97
C ASN A 53 3.97 13.39 -1.19
N GLY A 54 4.84 14.08 -0.47
CA GLY A 54 4.48 15.27 0.28
C GLY A 54 3.97 14.96 1.69
N PRO A 55 3.79 15.99 2.53
CA PRO A 55 3.57 15.82 3.96
C PRO A 55 2.24 15.17 4.31
N ALA A 56 1.23 15.30 3.46
CA ALA A 56 -0.06 14.67 3.65
C ALA A 56 -0.81 14.57 2.33
N GLY A 57 -1.71 13.60 2.22
CA GLY A 57 -2.52 13.40 1.03
C GLY A 57 -3.60 12.35 1.21
N TRP A 58 -4.34 12.10 0.15
CA TRP A 58 -5.48 11.19 0.11
C TRP A 58 -5.32 10.28 -1.11
N GLY A 59 -5.83 9.05 -1.02
CA GLY A 59 -5.74 8.09 -2.10
C GLY A 59 -6.70 6.92 -1.92
N THR A 60 -6.79 6.12 -2.98
CA THR A 60 -7.54 4.87 -2.99
C THR A 60 -6.63 3.79 -3.55
N ILE A 61 -6.68 2.58 -2.97
CA ILE A 61 -5.88 1.44 -3.41
C ILE A 61 -6.71 0.16 -3.37
N VAL A 62 -6.65 -0.61 -4.45
CA VAL A 62 -7.21 -1.96 -4.53
C VAL A 62 -6.25 -2.91 -3.83
N LEU A 63 -6.75 -3.70 -2.89
CA LEU A 63 -5.97 -4.63 -2.09
C LEU A 63 -5.90 -6.00 -2.75
N ASP A 64 -4.71 -6.57 -2.81
CA ASP A 64 -4.50 -7.98 -3.14
C ASP A 64 -4.53 -8.86 -1.88
N GLU A 65 -4.09 -8.31 -0.74
CA GLU A 65 -4.15 -8.97 0.57
C GLU A 65 -5.17 -8.30 1.51
N PRO A 66 -5.97 -9.09 2.26
CA PRO A 66 -6.94 -8.55 3.21
C PRO A 66 -6.31 -7.61 4.25
N ARG A 67 -6.76 -6.35 4.25
CA ARG A 67 -6.41 -5.33 5.24
C ARG A 67 -4.91 -5.10 5.39
N THR A 68 -4.13 -5.41 4.37
CA THR A 68 -2.67 -5.37 4.46
C THR A 68 -2.13 -4.47 3.36
N LEU A 69 -1.25 -3.56 3.75
CA LEU A 69 -0.35 -2.87 2.83
C LEU A 69 1.07 -3.00 3.38
N TYR A 70 2.01 -2.87 2.47
CA TYR A 70 3.42 -2.78 2.80
C TYR A 70 3.94 -1.44 2.33
N PHE A 71 5.00 -0.94 2.95
CA PHE A 71 5.62 0.31 2.55
C PHE A 71 7.13 0.33 2.75
N ASP A 72 7.81 1.15 1.96
CA ASP A 72 9.18 1.56 2.19
C ASP A 72 9.37 3.04 1.89
N PHE A 73 10.44 3.61 2.45
CA PHE A 73 10.90 4.94 2.11
C PHE A 73 11.84 4.87 0.93
N VAL A 74 11.45 5.51 -0.18
CA VAL A 74 12.29 5.58 -1.39
C VAL A 74 13.46 6.54 -1.19
N LYS A 75 13.22 7.63 -0.45
CA LYS A 75 14.21 8.67 -0.21
C LYS A 75 14.00 9.29 1.16
N ASN A 76 15.08 9.26 1.96
CA ASN A 76 15.15 9.72 3.35
C ASN A 76 14.22 8.92 4.27
N GLU A 77 14.74 8.49 5.41
CA GLU A 77 13.94 7.81 6.43
C GLU A 77 13.05 8.82 7.17
N GLY A 78 11.89 8.35 7.62
CA GLY A 78 10.93 9.18 8.32
C GLY A 78 9.84 8.34 9.00
N SER A 79 8.76 9.02 9.37
CA SER A 79 7.52 8.45 9.84
C SER A 79 6.49 8.48 8.73
N PHE A 80 5.75 7.38 8.59
CA PHE A 80 4.61 7.26 7.71
C PHE A 80 3.42 6.75 8.49
N SER A 81 2.30 7.44 8.39
CA SER A 81 1.03 7.03 8.98
C SER A 81 -0.05 7.03 7.91
N LEU A 82 -0.84 5.96 7.88
CA LEU A 82 -1.97 5.80 6.96
C LEU A 82 -3.24 5.52 7.78
N TYR A 83 -4.28 6.26 7.45
CA TYR A 83 -5.57 6.20 8.12
C TYR A 83 -6.64 5.81 7.10
N THR A 84 -7.34 4.72 7.38
CA THR A 84 -8.44 4.25 6.54
C THR A 84 -9.68 5.13 6.75
N ASP A 85 -10.16 5.77 5.69
CA ASP A 85 -11.39 6.57 5.70
C ASP A 85 -12.63 5.73 5.36
N GLY A 86 -12.47 4.74 4.48
CA GLY A 86 -13.53 3.85 4.06
C GLY A 86 -13.01 2.69 3.22
N TRP A 87 -13.84 1.69 2.99
CA TRP A 87 -13.51 0.55 2.14
C TRP A 87 -14.72 0.06 1.36
N ARG A 88 -14.44 -0.62 0.24
CA ARG A 88 -15.42 -1.33 -0.57
C ARG A 88 -15.13 -2.82 -0.51
N GLU A 89 -16.20 -3.60 -0.45
CA GLU A 89 -16.16 -5.06 -0.56
C GLU A 89 -16.54 -5.47 -1.99
N PRO A 90 -16.01 -6.58 -2.50
CA PRO A 90 -16.43 -7.10 -3.80
C PRO A 90 -17.91 -7.45 -3.68
N SER A 91 -18.72 -6.82 -4.52
CA SER A 91 -20.14 -7.16 -4.59
C SER A 91 -20.27 -8.53 -5.24
N ALA A 92 -21.18 -9.38 -4.76
CA ALA A 92 -21.42 -10.71 -5.35
C ALA A 92 -21.87 -10.69 -6.83
N THR A 93 -22.06 -9.48 -7.38
CA THR A 93 -22.45 -9.18 -8.76
C THR A 93 -21.31 -8.67 -9.63
N ASP A 94 -20.08 -8.53 -9.10
CA ASP A 94 -18.91 -8.27 -9.94
C ASP A 94 -18.69 -9.52 -10.79
N PRO A 95 -18.97 -9.47 -12.11
CA PRO A 95 -18.80 -10.64 -12.93
C PRO A 95 -17.30 -10.93 -12.97
N LEU A 96 -16.90 -12.02 -12.33
CA LEU A 96 -15.82 -12.82 -12.88
C LEU A 96 -16.15 -12.95 -14.36
N ILE A 97 -15.39 -12.24 -15.17
CA ILE A 97 -15.36 -12.39 -16.62
C ILE A 97 -14.96 -13.86 -16.84
N LEU A 98 -15.98 -14.72 -16.89
CA LEU A 98 -15.94 -16.05 -17.44
C LEU A 98 -15.75 -15.84 -18.94
N LEU A 99 -14.50 -15.62 -19.36
CA LEU A 99 -14.14 -15.78 -20.75
C LEU A 99 -14.22 -17.28 -21.07
N PRO A 100 -14.93 -17.66 -22.16
CA PRO A 100 -15.05 -19.04 -22.62
C PRO A 100 -13.73 -19.64 -23.11
#